data_AF-A0A0J1FDD7-F1
#
_entry.id   AF-A0A0J1FDD7-F1
#
_cell.length_a   1.000
_cell.length_b   1.000
_cell.length_c   1.000
_cell.angle_alpha   90.00
_cell.angle_beta   90.00
_cell.angle_gamma   90.00
#
_symmetry.space_group_name_H-M   'P 1'
#
loop_
_entity.id
_entity.type
_entity.pdbx_description
1 polymer ?
#
loop_
_entity_poly.entity_id
_entity_poly.type
_entity_poly.pdbx_seq_one_letter_code
_entity_poly.pdbx_strand_id
1 'polypeptide(L)'
;MPGGCNKHNEGRKALFSCGSRDKMLSLQIEKRIEDSSAIEAVRTKYCKYVDPATGVRCNQPVFGQPHHIKSRGAGGDDIKENLISLCGECHRKAHDGNIARQTLVQIVADREGIGYDEVCAKIRLYPSALEKPSKPTELPEGGALPRQEPSLEEMISAYVQIDEQEKNARWIKGQLLSAMLDSGVQQGWLASQVGSSTAQIRELVKVYRAFPQEGMRVPSLSWYHHRVAANSPDPAKYIQEAADQELSTRQMRKAILEDEGKQNIVQEEQSAEQKQAEKILKTVDAFLAKGGEAAEYLKAQLAVLIQCTQETQKEGDTLL
;
A
#
# COMPACT_ATOMS: atom_id res chain seq x y z
N MET A 1 3.86 3.16 -70.52
CA MET A 1 4.95 2.31 -71.06
C MET A 1 6.26 3.07 -70.88
N PRO A 2 7.36 2.49 -70.39
CA PRO A 2 7.56 1.31 -69.51
C PRO A 2 8.22 1.75 -68.17
N GLY A 3 8.21 0.94 -67.10
CA GLY A 3 9.26 -0.06 -66.79
C GLY A 3 10.32 0.56 -65.85
N GLY A 4 10.74 -0.01 -64.73
CA GLY A 4 10.60 -1.38 -64.25
C GLY A 4 11.13 -1.55 -62.83
N CYS A 5 10.93 -2.77 -62.36
CA CYS A 5 11.27 -3.34 -61.07
C CYS A 5 12.63 -4.03 -61.13
N ASN A 6 13.45 -3.97 -60.06
CA ASN A 6 14.18 -5.12 -59.48
C ASN A 6 14.95 -4.67 -58.22
N LYS A 7 14.63 -5.21 -57.05
CA LYS A 7 15.23 -6.40 -56.40
C LYS A 7 16.72 -6.25 -56.09
N HIS A 8 17.03 -6.07 -54.80
CA HIS A 8 18.10 -6.81 -54.15
C HIS A 8 17.65 -7.24 -52.76
N ASN A 9 17.81 -8.53 -52.51
CA ASN A 9 17.54 -9.29 -51.31
C ASN A 9 18.89 -9.91 -50.92
N GLU A 10 19.35 -9.68 -49.70
CA GLU A 10 20.39 -10.41 -48.95
C GLU A 10 20.50 -9.66 -47.61
N GLY A 11 20.17 -10.20 -46.44
CA GLY A 11 20.43 -11.54 -45.95
C GLY A 11 21.36 -11.41 -44.74
N ARG A 12 20.82 -11.14 -43.54
CA ARG A 12 21.52 -11.37 -42.26
C ARG A 12 20.52 -11.70 -41.16
N LYS A 13 20.29 -13.01 -41.00
CA LYS A 13 19.78 -13.63 -39.78
C LYS A 13 20.87 -13.48 -38.71
N ALA A 14 20.52 -12.92 -37.55
CA ALA A 14 21.27 -13.10 -36.32
C ALA A 14 20.29 -13.54 -35.22
N LEU A 15 20.35 -14.86 -34.99
CA LEU A 15 19.98 -15.63 -33.80
C LEU A 15 19.79 -14.80 -32.52
N PHE A 16 18.56 -14.74 -32.02
CA PHE A 16 18.30 -14.59 -30.59
C PHE A 16 17.89 -15.98 -30.06
N SER A 17 18.82 -16.65 -29.40
CA SER A 17 18.54 -17.90 -28.70
C SER A 17 17.69 -17.60 -27.47
N CYS A 18 16.47 -18.12 -27.48
CA CYS A 18 15.63 -18.30 -26.31
C CYS A 18 16.32 -19.28 -25.35
N GLY A 19 16.71 -18.79 -24.18
CA GLY A 19 17.26 -19.61 -23.10
C GLY A 19 16.81 -19.07 -21.75
N SER A 20 15.99 -19.86 -21.06
CA SER A 20 15.71 -19.81 -19.62
C SER A 20 14.88 -18.62 -19.10
N ARG A 21 13.55 -18.71 -19.28
CA ARG A 21 12.54 -17.96 -18.51
C ARG A 21 11.73 -18.87 -17.57
N ASP A 22 12.29 -19.98 -17.13
CA ASP A 22 11.61 -20.87 -16.20
C ASP A 22 11.95 -20.56 -14.74
N LYS A 23 10.87 -20.48 -13.95
CA LYS A 23 10.75 -20.24 -12.50
C LYS A 23 10.69 -18.78 -12.04
N MET A 24 9.65 -18.05 -12.44
CA MET A 24 8.95 -17.21 -11.47
C MET A 24 7.99 -18.12 -10.69
N LEU A 25 8.36 -18.47 -9.46
CA LEU A 25 7.43 -19.06 -8.50
C LEU A 25 6.24 -18.11 -8.35
N SER A 26 5.05 -18.59 -8.68
CA SER A 26 3.79 -17.91 -8.36
C SER A 26 3.63 -17.87 -6.84
N LEU A 27 4.09 -16.79 -6.20
CA LEU A 27 3.75 -16.50 -4.81
C LEU A 27 2.26 -16.14 -4.80
N GLN A 28 1.42 -17.09 -4.39
CA GLN A 28 0.03 -16.82 -4.04
C GLN A 28 0.02 -15.74 -2.96
N ILE A 29 -0.61 -14.59 -3.25
CA ILE A 29 -0.76 -13.51 -2.27
C ILE A 29 -1.86 -13.96 -1.32
N GLU A 30 -1.48 -14.68 -0.27
CA GLU A 30 -2.38 -15.08 0.79
C GLU A 30 -2.98 -13.84 1.47
N LYS A 31 -4.30 -13.87 1.68
CA LYS A 31 -5.04 -12.80 2.37
C LYS A 31 -4.42 -12.54 3.75
N ARG A 32 -4.32 -11.26 4.12
CA ARG A 32 -3.80 -10.81 5.40
C ARG A 32 -4.65 -11.36 6.55
N ILE A 33 -4.01 -11.84 7.61
CA ILE A 33 -4.68 -12.27 8.84
C ILE A 33 -5.06 -11.03 9.65
N GLU A 34 -6.35 -10.92 9.99
CA GLU A 34 -6.89 -9.83 10.82
C GLU A 34 -7.40 -10.42 12.13
N ASP A 35 -6.70 -10.11 13.23
CA ASP A 35 -6.96 -10.68 14.54
C ASP A 35 -6.80 -9.61 15.62
N SER A 36 -7.93 -9.03 16.03
CA SER A 36 -7.98 -8.03 17.10
C SER A 36 -7.58 -8.59 18.47
N SER A 37 -7.71 -9.91 18.68
CA SER A 37 -7.31 -10.57 19.92
C SER A 37 -5.79 -10.66 20.05
N ALA A 38 -5.09 -10.93 18.94
CA ALA A 38 -3.63 -10.88 18.89
C ALA A 38 -3.08 -9.47 19.14
N ILE A 39 -3.75 -8.44 18.61
CA ILE A 39 -3.43 -7.04 18.90
C ILE A 39 -3.50 -6.77 20.40
N GLU A 40 -4.63 -7.10 21.03
CA GLU A 40 -4.83 -6.83 22.46
C GLU A 40 -3.85 -7.64 23.33
N ALA A 41 -3.56 -8.89 22.97
CA ALA A 41 -2.63 -9.75 23.69
C ALA A 41 -1.19 -9.21 23.76
N VAL A 42 -0.77 -8.40 22.78
CA VAL A 42 0.59 -7.84 22.72
C VAL A 42 0.70 -6.50 23.44
N ARG A 43 -0.43 -5.89 23.83
CA ARG A 43 -0.44 -4.60 24.52
C ARG A 43 0.18 -4.70 25.90
N THR A 44 1.13 -3.82 26.16
CA THR A 44 1.79 -3.73 27.47
C THR A 44 1.81 -2.30 27.97
N LYS A 45 1.83 -2.13 29.30
CA LYS A 45 1.88 -0.80 29.94
C LYS A 45 3.13 0.00 29.58
N TYR A 46 4.25 -0.68 29.32
CA TYR A 46 5.56 -0.07 29.06
C TYR A 46 6.15 -0.54 27.74
N CYS A 47 7.02 0.30 27.17
CA CYS A 47 7.68 0.07 25.90
C CYS A 47 8.52 -1.22 25.92
N LYS A 48 8.49 -1.96 24.81
CA LYS A 48 9.27 -3.18 24.64
C LYS A 48 10.61 -2.98 23.94
N TYR A 49 10.86 -1.79 23.40
CA TYR A 49 12.13 -1.45 22.76
C TYR A 49 13.31 -1.62 23.73
N VAL A 50 14.35 -2.28 23.26
CA VAL A 50 15.66 -2.40 23.90
C VAL A 50 16.68 -1.87 22.92
N ASP A 51 17.50 -0.93 23.36
CA ASP A 51 18.56 -0.37 22.53
C ASP A 51 19.67 -1.42 22.32
N PRO A 52 20.02 -1.78 21.08
CA PRO A 52 20.98 -2.85 20.81
C PRO A 52 22.43 -2.47 21.15
N ALA A 53 22.76 -1.17 21.20
CA ALA A 53 24.11 -0.71 21.52
C ALA A 53 24.35 -0.70 23.04
N THR A 54 23.33 -0.36 23.82
CA THR A 54 23.45 -0.18 25.28
C THR A 54 22.80 -1.29 26.09
N GLY A 55 21.92 -2.09 25.49
CA GLY A 55 21.09 -3.08 26.19
C GLY A 55 20.00 -2.48 27.07
N VAL A 56 19.84 -1.15 27.09
CA VAL A 56 18.89 -0.47 27.97
C VAL A 56 17.49 -0.56 27.39
N ARG A 57 16.54 -1.04 28.20
CA ARG A 57 15.11 -1.08 27.85
C ARG A 57 14.49 0.31 28.04
N CYS A 58 13.74 0.75 27.04
CA CYS A 58 12.91 1.94 27.19
C CYS A 58 11.79 1.68 28.21
N ASN A 59 11.68 2.51 29.25
CA ASN A 59 10.67 2.36 30.32
C ASN A 59 9.52 3.37 30.21
N GLN A 60 9.33 3.97 29.03
CA GLN A 60 8.25 4.93 28.80
C GLN A 60 6.90 4.21 28.66
N PRO A 61 5.80 4.84 29.12
CA PRO A 61 4.46 4.29 28.95
C PRO A 61 4.06 4.22 27.48
N VAL A 62 3.26 3.21 27.13
CA VAL A 62 2.73 2.98 25.78
C VAL A 62 1.32 3.54 25.71
N PHE A 63 1.03 4.26 24.63
CA PHE A 63 -0.31 4.75 24.31
C PHE A 63 -0.65 4.36 22.87
N GLY A 64 -1.90 3.96 22.63
CA GLY A 64 -2.38 3.57 21.30
C GLY A 64 -2.22 2.08 20.99
N GLN A 65 -2.16 1.77 19.70
CA GLN A 65 -2.04 0.42 19.15
C GLN A 65 -0.57 -0.03 19.07
N PRO A 66 -0.28 -1.34 19.23
CA PRO A 66 1.03 -1.89 18.95
C PRO A 66 1.50 -1.56 17.52
N HIS A 67 2.81 -1.42 17.37
CA HIS A 67 3.42 -1.17 16.08
C HIS A 67 3.52 -2.48 15.28
N HIS A 68 3.13 -2.43 14.00
CA HIS A 68 3.35 -3.52 13.05
C HIS A 68 4.76 -3.44 12.46
N ILE A 69 5.59 -4.47 12.68
CA ILE A 69 6.97 -4.56 12.16
C ILE A 69 6.97 -4.56 10.62
N LYS A 70 6.08 -5.36 10.02
CA LYS A 70 5.64 -5.24 8.63
C LYS A 70 4.32 -4.50 8.62
N SER A 71 4.27 -3.34 7.99
CA SER A 71 3.09 -2.47 8.03
C SER A 71 1.85 -3.13 7.41
N ARG A 72 0.66 -2.72 7.85
CA ARG A 72 -0.62 -3.19 7.27
C ARG A 72 -0.69 -2.92 5.76
N GLY A 73 -0.23 -1.74 5.33
CA GLY A 73 -0.19 -1.36 3.91
C GLY A 73 0.75 -2.21 3.05
N ALA A 74 1.74 -2.87 3.66
CA ALA A 74 2.62 -3.84 3.01
C ALA A 74 2.12 -5.29 3.14
N GLY A 75 0.88 -5.51 3.59
CA GLY A 75 0.30 -6.84 3.82
C GLY A 75 0.80 -7.50 5.11
N GLY A 76 1.11 -6.72 6.15
CA GLY A 76 1.51 -7.25 7.44
C GLY A 76 0.34 -7.73 8.29
N ASP A 77 0.40 -8.98 8.72
CA ASP A 77 -0.64 -9.68 9.48
C ASP A 77 -0.79 -9.16 10.92
N ASP A 78 -1.99 -9.28 11.50
CA ASP A 78 -2.27 -9.03 12.91
C ASP A 78 -1.89 -10.26 13.76
N ILE A 79 -0.63 -10.70 13.71
CA ILE A 79 -0.12 -11.81 14.52
C ILE A 79 0.88 -11.31 15.56
N LYS A 80 1.07 -12.07 16.65
CA LYS A 80 1.97 -11.67 17.74
C LYS A 80 3.37 -11.37 17.21
N GLU A 81 3.87 -12.19 16.31
CA GLU A 81 5.18 -12.11 15.69
C GLU A 81 5.40 -10.82 14.87
N ASN A 82 4.32 -10.17 14.41
CA ASN A 82 4.37 -8.92 13.66
C ASN A 82 4.13 -7.68 14.53
N LEU A 83 3.81 -7.85 15.81
CA LEU A 83 3.35 -6.77 16.68
C LEU A 83 4.32 -6.50 17.82
N ILE A 84 4.58 -5.23 18.10
CA ILE A 84 5.41 -4.81 19.26
C ILE A 84 4.85 -3.55 19.93
N SER A 85 4.74 -3.57 21.26
CA SER A 85 4.30 -2.41 22.05
C SER A 85 5.42 -1.38 22.21
N LEU A 86 5.26 -0.20 21.62
CA LEU A 86 6.25 0.90 21.63
C LEU A 86 5.65 2.19 22.22
N CYS A 87 6.44 2.95 22.98
CA CYS A 87 6.04 4.31 23.38
C CYS A 87 6.01 5.24 22.16
N GLY A 88 5.33 6.39 22.26
CA GLY A 88 5.16 7.30 21.11
C GLY A 88 6.47 7.74 20.44
N GLU A 89 7.56 7.87 21.20
CA GLU A 89 8.88 8.20 20.65
C GLU A 89 9.49 7.03 19.86
N CYS A 90 9.57 5.84 20.45
CA CYS A 90 10.08 4.64 19.78
C CYS A 90 9.19 4.24 18.60
N HIS A 91 7.88 4.41 18.72
CA HIS A 91 6.91 4.12 17.66
C HIS A 91 7.18 5.02 16.45
N ARG A 92 7.32 6.34 16.66
CA ARG A 92 7.69 7.27 15.59
C ARG A 92 9.07 6.98 15.02
N LYS A 93 10.07 6.72 15.85
CA LYS A 93 11.42 6.33 15.38
C LYS A 93 11.40 5.06 14.52
N ALA A 94 10.53 4.10 14.83
CA ALA A 94 10.34 2.90 14.02
C ALA A 94 9.71 3.23 12.64
N HIS A 95 8.66 4.07 12.60
CA HIS A 95 8.10 4.58 11.34
C HIS A 95 9.11 5.39 10.52
N ASP A 96 9.95 6.17 11.20
CA ASP A 96 10.95 7.04 10.56
C ASP A 96 12.17 6.26 10.04
N GLY A 97 12.31 4.96 10.35
CA GLY A 97 13.48 4.15 10.01
C GLY A 97 14.69 4.37 10.91
N ASN A 98 14.54 5.15 11.99
CA ASN A 98 15.60 5.40 12.98
C ASN A 98 15.79 4.23 13.96
N ILE A 99 14.84 3.29 14.02
CA ILE A 99 15.01 2.00 14.66
C ILE A 99 14.97 0.94 13.57
N ALA A 100 16.06 0.18 13.45
CA ALA A 100 16.18 -0.89 12.48
C ALA A 100 15.10 -1.95 12.72
N ARG A 101 14.43 -2.38 11.64
CA ARG A 101 13.37 -3.39 11.70
C ARG A 101 13.88 -4.70 12.30
N GLN A 102 15.12 -5.08 11.98
CA GLN A 102 15.81 -6.26 12.51
C GLN A 102 15.87 -6.24 14.04
N THR A 103 16.07 -5.07 14.65
CA THR A 103 16.04 -4.90 16.11
C THR A 103 14.67 -5.25 16.68
N LEU A 104 13.59 -4.81 16.03
CA LEU A 104 12.22 -5.12 16.46
C LEU A 104 11.91 -6.61 16.31
N VAL A 105 12.33 -7.22 15.21
CA VAL A 105 12.22 -8.66 14.96
C VAL A 105 12.93 -9.44 16.05
N GLN A 106 14.16 -9.06 16.41
CA GLN A 106 14.91 -9.73 17.47
C GLN A 106 14.20 -9.65 18.82
N ILE A 107 13.66 -8.49 19.18
CA ILE A 107 12.90 -8.31 20.45
C ILE A 107 11.66 -9.22 20.48
N VAL A 108 10.97 -9.36 19.35
CA VAL A 108 9.79 -10.23 19.25
C VAL A 108 10.19 -11.71 19.25
N ALA A 109 11.29 -12.09 18.59
CA ALA A 109 11.85 -13.43 18.64
C ALA A 109 12.16 -13.84 20.09
N ASP A 110 12.85 -12.97 20.84
CA ASP A 110 13.16 -13.20 22.24
C ASP A 110 11.90 -13.30 23.12
N ARG A 111 10.86 -12.51 22.80
CA ARG A 111 9.58 -12.51 23.53
C ARG A 111 8.78 -13.80 23.31
N GLU A 112 8.70 -14.26 22.06
CA GLU A 112 7.93 -15.44 21.68
C GLU A 112 8.71 -16.75 21.88
N GLY A 113 10.01 -16.66 22.15
CA GLY A 113 10.87 -17.83 22.32
C GLY A 113 11.11 -18.60 21.02
N ILE A 114 10.99 -17.92 19.88
CA ILE A 114 11.20 -18.50 18.54
C ILE A 114 12.40 -17.86 17.86
N GLY A 115 12.92 -18.49 16.80
CA GLY A 115 14.09 -17.98 16.10
C GLY A 115 13.83 -16.70 15.32
N TYR A 116 14.84 -15.84 15.16
CA TYR A 116 14.78 -14.64 14.30
C TYR A 116 14.28 -14.97 12.88
N ASP A 117 14.82 -16.02 12.27
CA ASP A 117 14.46 -16.46 10.92
C ASP A 117 13.00 -16.95 10.86
N GLU A 118 12.51 -17.53 11.96
CA GLU A 118 11.13 -18.01 12.08
C GLU A 118 10.13 -16.85 12.21
N VAL A 119 10.47 -15.80 12.98
CA VAL A 119 9.69 -14.56 13.01
C VAL A 119 9.60 -13.97 11.61
N CYS A 120 10.74 -13.78 10.93
CA CYS A 120 10.82 -13.27 9.56
C CYS A 120 9.93 -14.07 8.59
N ALA A 121 10.02 -15.40 8.63
CA ALA A 121 9.19 -16.28 7.81
C ALA A 121 7.69 -16.08 8.09
N LYS A 122 7.29 -16.05 9.37
CA LYS A 122 5.89 -15.87 9.78
C LYS A 122 5.32 -14.51 9.36
N ILE A 123 6.10 -13.44 9.49
CA ILE A 123 5.67 -12.09 9.08
C ILE A 123 5.93 -11.82 7.60
N ARG A 124 6.37 -12.83 6.83
CA ARG A 124 6.67 -12.76 5.39
C ARG A 124 7.61 -11.59 5.08
N LEU A 125 8.63 -11.42 5.92
CA LEU A 125 9.81 -10.62 5.62
C LEU A 125 10.88 -11.59 5.17
N TYR A 126 11.42 -11.39 3.97
CA TYR A 126 12.56 -12.18 3.54
C TYR A 126 13.77 -11.75 4.39
N PRO A 127 14.43 -12.69 5.12
CA PRO A 127 15.74 -12.39 5.69
C PRO A 127 16.60 -11.95 4.52
N SER A 128 17.13 -10.72 4.54
CA SER A 128 18.16 -10.36 3.56
C SER A 128 19.23 -11.44 3.65
N ALA A 129 19.54 -12.06 2.51
CA ALA A 129 20.61 -13.03 2.45
C ALA A 129 21.89 -12.35 2.98
N LEU A 130 22.32 -12.75 4.19
CA LEU A 130 23.42 -12.20 5.00
C LEU A 130 23.02 -10.82 5.60
N GLU A 131 22.95 -10.55 6.91
CA GLU A 131 23.68 -11.03 8.08
C GLU A 131 22.77 -10.99 9.32
N LYS A 132 22.98 -11.90 10.28
CA LYS A 132 22.55 -11.70 11.68
C LYS A 132 23.26 -10.43 12.21
N PRO A 133 22.71 -9.67 13.17
CA PRO A 133 23.49 -8.67 13.87
C PRO A 133 24.69 -9.38 14.52
N SER A 134 25.85 -9.27 13.90
CA SER A 134 27.09 -9.78 14.45
C SER A 134 27.44 -8.91 15.65
N LYS A 135 28.03 -9.54 16.68
CA LYS A 135 28.66 -8.84 17.81
C LYS A 135 29.46 -7.63 17.28
N PRO A 136 29.54 -6.52 18.04
CA PRO A 136 30.25 -5.33 17.58
C PRO A 136 31.66 -5.72 17.14
N THR A 137 31.85 -5.73 15.81
CA THR A 137 33.15 -5.94 15.19
C THR A 137 34.00 -4.74 15.57
N GLU A 138 35.15 -4.99 16.17
CA GLU A 138 36.15 -3.96 16.46
C GLU A 138 36.42 -3.18 15.16
N LEU A 139 36.16 -1.87 15.21
CA LEU A 139 36.35 -0.96 14.08
C LEU A 139 37.84 -0.98 13.68
N PRO A 140 38.19 -1.23 12.40
CA PRO A 140 39.55 -0.99 11.95
C PRO A 140 39.84 0.50 12.04
N GLU A 141 40.92 0.87 12.72
CA GLU A 141 41.42 2.24 12.74
C GLU A 141 41.70 2.72 11.31
N GLY A 142 40.90 3.68 10.83
CA GLY A 142 41.24 4.49 9.65
C GLY A 142 40.64 4.09 8.30
N GLY A 143 39.70 3.15 8.21
CA GLY A 143 39.07 2.77 6.94
C GLY A 143 37.57 3.08 6.87
N ALA A 144 37.14 3.93 5.94
CA ALA A 144 35.72 4.11 5.66
C ALA A 144 35.09 2.75 5.28
N LEU A 145 34.07 2.32 6.02
CA LEU A 145 33.34 1.10 5.72
C LEU A 145 32.81 1.16 4.27
N PRO A 146 32.89 0.07 3.49
CA PRO A 146 32.26 0.03 2.17
C PRO A 146 30.77 0.31 2.33
N ARG A 147 30.22 1.22 1.50
CA ARG A 147 28.76 1.46 1.47
C ARG A 147 28.09 0.13 1.13
N GLN A 148 27.47 -0.51 2.11
CA GLN A 148 26.59 -1.65 1.87
C GLN A 148 25.38 -1.12 1.11
N GLU A 149 25.05 -1.74 -0.02
CA GLU A 149 23.84 -1.38 -0.77
C GLU A 149 22.61 -1.74 0.06
N PRO A 150 21.57 -0.88 0.11
CA PRO A 150 20.36 -1.17 0.87
C PRO A 150 19.68 -2.43 0.36
N SER A 151 19.20 -3.25 1.27
CA SER A 151 18.44 -4.46 0.95
C SER A 151 17.12 -4.11 0.24
N LEU A 152 16.54 -5.08 -0.49
CA LEU A 152 15.24 -4.90 -1.14
C LEU A 152 14.13 -4.50 -0.15
N GLU A 153 14.14 -5.07 1.06
CA GLU A 153 13.17 -4.76 2.11
C GLU A 153 13.34 -3.33 2.66
N GLU A 154 14.57 -2.84 2.75
CA GLU A 154 14.84 -1.45 3.13
C GLU A 154 14.39 -0.50 2.02
N MET A 155 14.62 -0.85 0.75
CA MET A 155 14.14 -0.08 -0.40
C MET A 155 12.61 -0.04 -0.46
N ILE A 156 11.92 -1.17 -0.25
CA ILE A 156 10.45 -1.23 -0.18
C ILE A 156 9.93 -0.39 0.98
N SER A 157 10.53 -0.52 2.16
CA SER A 157 10.16 0.26 3.33
C SER A 157 10.32 1.76 3.11
N ALA A 158 11.46 2.17 2.56
CA ALA A 158 11.75 3.56 2.24
C ALA A 158 10.73 4.10 1.21
N TYR A 159 10.38 3.31 0.20
CA TYR A 159 9.36 3.68 -0.78
C TYR A 159 7.99 3.89 -0.13
N VAL A 160 7.53 2.97 0.73
CA VAL A 160 6.25 3.09 1.44
C VAL A 160 6.25 4.32 2.34
N GLN A 161 7.35 4.59 3.05
CA GLN A 161 7.49 5.77 3.89
C GLN A 161 7.42 7.07 3.07
N ILE A 162 8.04 7.10 1.90
CA ILE A 162 7.95 8.25 0.97
C ILE A 162 6.51 8.43 0.50
N ASP A 163 5.80 7.36 0.13
CA ASP A 163 4.40 7.44 -0.29
C ASP A 163 3.47 7.93 0.85
N GLU A 164 3.71 7.50 2.09
CA GLU A 164 3.02 8.03 3.28
C GLU A 164 3.35 9.51 3.52
N GLN A 165 4.61 9.91 3.38
CA GLN A 165 5.03 11.31 3.45
C GLN A 165 4.39 12.15 2.35
N GLU A 166 4.27 11.64 1.12
CA GLU A 166 3.59 12.33 0.02
C GLU A 166 2.10 12.55 0.34
N LYS A 167 1.43 11.54 0.90
CA LYS A 167 0.03 11.64 1.36
C LYS A 167 -0.12 12.70 2.44
N ASN A 168 0.77 12.71 3.44
CA ASN A 168 0.77 13.71 4.51
C ASN A 168 1.10 15.12 3.99
N ALA A 169 2.03 15.21 3.04
CA ALA A 169 2.40 16.47 2.40
C ALA A 169 1.21 17.10 1.67
N ARG A 170 0.24 16.33 1.15
CA ARG A 170 -0.99 16.90 0.56
C ARG A 170 -1.81 17.69 1.57
N TRP A 171 -1.92 17.22 2.80
CA TRP A 171 -2.63 17.95 3.86
C TRP A 171 -1.94 19.27 4.21
N ILE A 172 -0.62 19.22 4.37
CA ILE A 172 0.20 20.43 4.65
C ILE A 172 0.13 21.41 3.48
N LYS A 173 0.23 20.93 2.24
CA LYS A 173 0.07 21.76 1.03
C LYS A 173 -1.31 22.41 1.00
N GLY A 174 -2.39 21.67 1.29
CA GLY A 174 -3.75 22.22 1.35
C GLY A 174 -3.89 23.32 2.41
N GLN A 175 -3.31 23.13 3.60
CA GLN A 175 -3.29 24.12 4.66
C GLN A 175 -2.56 25.41 4.25
N LEU A 176 -1.34 25.29 3.74
CA LEU A 176 -0.53 26.43 3.30
C LEU A 176 -1.20 27.19 2.16
N LEU A 177 -1.72 26.48 1.15
CA LEU A 177 -2.44 27.08 0.04
C LEU A 177 -3.72 27.78 0.52
N SER A 178 -4.46 27.20 1.47
CA SER A 178 -5.64 27.88 2.04
C SER A 178 -5.23 29.19 2.70
N ALA A 179 -4.22 29.18 3.56
CA ALA A 179 -3.74 30.37 4.25
C ALA A 179 -3.23 31.47 3.28
N MET A 180 -2.54 31.08 2.20
CA MET A 180 -2.11 32.00 1.15
C MET A 180 -3.29 32.62 0.39
N LEU A 181 -4.35 31.84 0.10
CA LEU A 181 -5.55 32.38 -0.53
C LEU A 181 -6.33 33.30 0.42
N ASP A 182 -6.38 32.95 1.70
CA ASP A 182 -7.05 33.74 2.74
C ASP A 182 -6.34 35.08 3.01
N SER A 183 -5.05 35.20 2.67
CA SER A 183 -4.33 36.49 2.69
C SER A 183 -4.59 37.37 1.46
N GLY A 184 -5.47 36.94 0.54
CA GLY A 184 -5.89 37.72 -0.63
C GLY A 184 -5.08 37.47 -1.89
N VAL A 185 -4.18 36.48 -1.89
CA VAL A 185 -3.40 36.12 -3.08
C VAL A 185 -4.30 35.51 -4.15
N GLN A 186 -4.13 35.96 -5.40
CA GLN A 186 -4.87 35.42 -6.54
C GLN A 186 -4.41 34.00 -6.89
N GLN A 187 -5.36 33.07 -7.02
CA GLN A 187 -5.08 31.65 -7.26
C GLN A 187 -4.24 31.39 -8.52
N GLY A 188 -4.48 32.14 -9.59
CA GLY A 188 -3.71 32.02 -10.85
C GLY A 188 -2.26 32.48 -10.70
N TRP A 189 -2.01 33.53 -9.92
CA TRP A 189 -0.66 33.96 -9.57
C TRP A 189 0.01 32.93 -8.66
N LEU A 190 -0.71 32.42 -7.65
CA LEU A 190 -0.16 31.42 -6.74
C LEU A 190 0.28 30.14 -7.47
N ALA A 191 -0.53 29.67 -8.43
CA ALA A 191 -0.20 28.54 -9.30
C ALA A 191 1.16 28.66 -10.00
N SER A 192 1.49 29.86 -10.51
CA SER A 192 2.77 30.10 -11.19
C SER A 192 3.96 30.10 -10.23
N GLN A 193 3.76 30.49 -8.98
CA GLN A 193 4.83 30.53 -7.98
C GLN A 193 5.20 29.15 -7.42
N VAL A 194 4.20 28.27 -7.23
CA VAL A 194 4.41 26.95 -6.61
C VAL A 194 4.55 25.81 -7.63
N GLY A 195 4.57 26.12 -8.93
CA GLY A 195 4.69 25.12 -9.99
C GLY A 195 3.54 24.10 -10.00
N SER A 196 2.33 24.51 -9.63
CA SER A 196 1.14 23.64 -9.56
C SER A 196 0.01 24.18 -10.41
N SER A 197 -0.84 23.28 -10.94
CA SER A 197 -2.00 23.72 -11.70
C SER A 197 -3.05 24.39 -10.80
N THR A 198 -3.81 25.33 -11.37
CA THR A 198 -4.95 25.95 -10.67
C THR A 198 -6.01 24.93 -10.25
N ALA A 199 -6.16 23.82 -11.00
CA ALA A 199 -7.04 22.72 -10.62
C ALA A 199 -6.54 22.00 -9.37
N GLN A 200 -5.25 21.70 -9.30
CA GLN A 200 -4.64 21.05 -8.14
C GLN A 200 -4.71 21.93 -6.89
N ILE A 201 -4.49 23.24 -7.02
CA ILE A 201 -4.65 24.17 -5.89
C ILE A 201 -6.08 24.14 -5.36
N ARG A 202 -7.09 24.25 -6.25
CA ARG A 202 -8.50 24.18 -5.84
C ARG A 202 -8.82 22.87 -5.14
N GLU A 203 -8.33 21.76 -5.67
CA GLU A 203 -8.54 20.44 -5.10
C GLU A 203 -7.95 20.33 -3.69
N LEU A 204 -6.66 20.65 -3.52
CA LEU A 204 -5.98 20.59 -2.23
C LEU A 204 -6.63 21.49 -1.17
N VAL A 205 -6.97 22.72 -1.56
CA VAL A 205 -7.62 23.69 -0.65
C VAL A 205 -9.03 23.22 -0.29
N LYS A 206 -9.81 22.73 -1.24
CA LYS A 206 -11.17 22.23 -1.00
C LYS A 206 -11.16 21.06 -0.02
N VAL A 207 -10.27 20.09 -0.23
CA VAL A 207 -10.15 18.92 0.65
C VAL A 207 -9.68 19.33 2.05
N TYR A 208 -8.69 20.20 2.16
CA TYR A 208 -8.24 20.70 3.45
C TYR A 208 -9.35 21.46 4.19
N ARG A 209 -10.09 22.34 3.51
CA ARG A 209 -11.18 23.11 4.14
C ARG A 209 -12.36 22.24 4.57
N ALA A 210 -12.60 21.11 3.90
CA ALA A 210 -13.58 20.12 4.33
C ALA A 210 -13.13 19.37 5.61
N PHE A 211 -11.81 19.14 5.77
CA PHE A 211 -11.23 18.39 6.88
C PHE A 211 -10.00 19.11 7.50
N PRO A 212 -10.18 20.31 8.08
CA PRO A 212 -9.07 21.16 8.50
C PRO A 212 -8.32 20.59 9.70
N GLN A 213 -9.04 19.96 10.63
CA GLN A 213 -8.47 19.34 11.82
C GLN A 213 -8.15 17.87 11.57
N GLU A 214 -7.07 17.37 12.18
CA GLU A 214 -6.65 15.97 12.04
C GLU A 214 -7.73 14.99 12.52
N GLY A 215 -8.46 15.32 13.60
CA GLY A 215 -9.56 14.50 14.11
C GLY A 215 -10.80 14.42 13.21
N MET A 216 -10.90 15.26 12.18
CA MET A 216 -11.96 15.16 11.16
C MET A 216 -11.58 14.22 10.01
N ARG A 217 -10.33 13.77 9.97
CA ARG A 217 -9.79 12.89 8.93
C ARG A 217 -9.85 11.46 9.45
N VAL A 218 -10.08 10.52 8.54
CA VAL A 218 -10.12 9.09 8.87
C VAL A 218 -8.78 8.45 8.45
N PRO A 219 -7.88 8.08 9.38
CA PRO A 219 -6.54 7.59 9.04
C PRO A 219 -6.53 6.27 8.26
N SER A 220 -7.57 5.45 8.41
CA SER A 220 -7.72 4.19 7.65
C SER A 220 -8.11 4.43 6.19
N LEU A 221 -8.59 5.62 5.83
CA LEU A 221 -9.01 5.96 4.48
C LEU A 221 -7.96 6.79 3.74
N SER A 222 -7.80 6.51 2.45
CA SER A 222 -6.87 7.27 1.62
C SER A 222 -7.30 8.73 1.44
N TRP A 223 -6.36 9.60 1.08
CA TRP A 223 -6.64 10.99 0.69
C TRP A 223 -7.71 11.09 -0.41
N TYR A 224 -7.80 10.08 -1.29
CA TYR A 224 -8.81 10.07 -2.35
C TYR A 224 -10.24 9.91 -1.83
N HIS A 225 -10.44 9.19 -0.72
CA HIS A 225 -11.76 9.15 -0.06
C HIS A 225 -12.14 10.55 0.42
N HIS A 226 -11.22 11.21 1.14
CA HIS A 226 -11.41 12.59 1.58
C HIS A 226 -11.68 13.53 0.40
N ARG A 227 -11.00 13.34 -0.73
CA ARG A 227 -11.29 14.12 -1.95
C ARG A 227 -12.71 13.91 -2.46
N VAL A 228 -13.16 12.67 -2.57
CA VAL A 228 -14.51 12.37 -3.06
C VAL A 228 -15.56 12.92 -2.09
N ALA A 229 -15.39 12.69 -0.79
CA ALA A 229 -16.26 13.21 0.25
C ALA A 229 -16.30 14.75 0.26
N ALA A 230 -15.17 15.43 0.09
CA ALA A 230 -15.12 16.90 0.02
C ALA A 230 -15.91 17.49 -1.16
N ASN A 231 -16.24 16.69 -2.18
CA ASN A 231 -17.09 17.13 -3.29
C ASN A 231 -18.58 16.90 -3.06
N SER A 232 -18.96 16.26 -1.96
CA SER A 232 -20.35 16.02 -1.58
C SER A 232 -20.96 17.20 -0.80
N PRO A 233 -22.29 17.21 -0.60
CA PRO A 233 -22.96 18.20 0.23
C PRO A 233 -22.63 18.08 1.73
N ASP A 234 -22.32 16.86 2.20
CA ASP A 234 -21.99 16.57 3.60
C ASP A 234 -20.73 15.68 3.70
N PRO A 235 -19.53 16.27 3.59
CA PRO A 235 -18.28 15.51 3.59
C PRO A 235 -18.07 14.64 4.83
N ALA A 236 -18.57 15.08 5.99
CA ALA A 236 -18.40 14.36 7.25
C ALA A 236 -19.24 13.07 7.28
N LYS A 237 -20.50 13.14 6.80
CA LYS A 237 -21.37 11.96 6.66
C LYS A 237 -20.68 10.88 5.83
N TYR A 238 -20.28 11.20 4.60
CA TYR A 238 -19.79 10.18 3.67
C TYR A 238 -18.41 9.64 4.00
N ILE A 239 -17.52 10.44 4.61
CA ILE A 239 -16.22 9.92 5.03
C ILE A 239 -16.36 8.93 6.18
N GLN A 240 -17.29 9.19 7.11
CA GLN A 240 -17.59 8.28 8.21
C GLN A 240 -18.26 7.01 7.70
N GLU A 241 -19.26 7.14 6.83
CA GLU A 241 -19.94 6.01 6.21
C GLU A 241 -18.98 5.11 5.43
N ALA A 242 -18.04 5.71 4.67
CA ALA A 242 -17.02 4.96 3.97
C ALA A 242 -16.06 4.22 4.90
N ALA A 243 -15.81 4.75 6.10
CA ALA A 243 -15.00 4.11 7.11
C ALA A 243 -15.75 2.93 7.75
N ASP A 244 -17.01 3.15 8.13
CA ASP A 244 -17.84 2.18 8.83
C ASP A 244 -18.23 0.98 7.95
N GLN A 245 -18.43 1.22 6.65
CA GLN A 245 -18.81 0.19 5.67
C GLN A 245 -17.66 -0.23 4.75
N GLU A 246 -16.43 0.21 5.03
CA GLU A 246 -15.23 -0.09 4.23
C GLU A 246 -15.41 0.19 2.72
N LEU A 247 -16.12 1.26 2.38
CA LEU A 247 -16.44 1.57 0.99
C LEU A 247 -15.17 1.97 0.23
N SER A 248 -14.99 1.40 -0.96
CA SER A 248 -14.04 1.95 -1.92
C SER A 248 -14.45 3.36 -2.36
N THR A 249 -13.47 4.16 -2.82
CA THR A 249 -13.74 5.49 -3.41
C THR A 249 -14.83 5.50 -4.49
N ARG A 250 -15.00 4.40 -5.24
CA ARG A 250 -16.05 4.25 -6.25
C ARG A 250 -17.42 4.03 -5.61
N GLN A 251 -17.52 3.13 -4.64
CA GLN A 251 -18.77 2.86 -3.92
C GLN A 251 -19.25 4.10 -3.16
N MET A 252 -18.35 4.80 -2.47
CA MET A 252 -18.70 6.05 -1.80
C MET A 252 -19.15 7.14 -2.80
N ARG A 253 -18.48 7.26 -3.97
CA ARG A 253 -18.93 8.19 -5.02
C ARG A 253 -20.32 7.84 -5.52
N LYS A 254 -20.62 6.55 -5.68
CA LYS A 254 -21.95 6.07 -6.06
C LYS A 254 -23.00 6.46 -5.01
N ALA A 255 -22.72 6.21 -3.72
CA ALA A 255 -23.61 6.59 -2.62
C ALA A 255 -23.90 8.11 -2.61
N ILE A 256 -22.87 8.94 -2.80
CA ILE A 256 -23.04 10.41 -2.93
C ILE A 256 -23.96 10.76 -4.11
N LEU A 257 -23.77 10.14 -5.28
CA LEU A 257 -24.58 10.44 -6.46
C LEU A 257 -26.03 9.98 -6.30
N GLU A 258 -26.27 8.86 -5.63
CA GLU A 258 -27.62 8.36 -5.33
C GLU A 258 -28.37 9.31 -4.39
N ASP A 259 -27.71 9.75 -3.32
CA ASP A 259 -28.25 10.73 -2.36
C ASP A 259 -28.49 12.12 -2.99
N GLU A 260 -27.65 12.53 -3.95
CA GLU A 260 -27.84 13.76 -4.73
C GLU A 260 -28.96 13.64 -5.79
N GLY A 261 -29.63 12.49 -5.90
CA GLY A 261 -30.69 12.25 -6.88
C GLY A 261 -30.17 12.12 -8.32
N LYS A 262 -28.87 11.91 -8.52
CA LYS A 262 -28.22 11.78 -9.84
C LYS A 262 -28.23 10.33 -10.34
N GLN A 263 -29.36 9.64 -10.20
CA GLN A 263 -29.52 8.23 -10.55
C GLN A 263 -29.19 7.93 -12.02
N ASN A 264 -29.44 8.85 -12.94
CA ASN A 264 -29.11 8.69 -14.35
C ASN A 264 -27.60 8.48 -14.57
N ILE A 265 -26.74 9.19 -13.84
CA ILE A 265 -25.27 9.05 -13.95
C ILE A 265 -24.84 7.70 -13.41
N VAL A 266 -25.43 7.26 -12.30
CA VAL A 266 -25.14 5.95 -11.70
C VAL A 266 -25.55 4.82 -12.64
N GLN A 267 -26.71 4.92 -13.28
CA GLN A 267 -27.19 3.94 -14.26
C GLN A 267 -26.31 3.93 -15.53
N GLU A 268 -25.85 5.08 -16.01
CA GLU A 268 -24.91 5.16 -17.13
C GLU A 268 -23.56 4.52 -16.79
N GLU A 269 -23.01 4.80 -15.61
CA GLU A 269 -21.76 4.17 -15.13
C GLU A 269 -21.91 2.65 -15.02
N GLN A 270 -23.00 2.16 -14.41
CA GLN A 270 -23.31 0.72 -14.35
C GLN A 270 -23.49 0.09 -15.74
N SER A 271 -24.16 0.77 -16.66
CA SER A 271 -24.32 0.30 -18.03
C SER A 271 -22.97 0.21 -18.76
N ALA A 272 -22.07 1.16 -18.52
CA ALA A 272 -20.73 1.16 -19.11
C ALA A 272 -19.88 0.01 -18.55
N GLU A 273 -19.93 -0.24 -17.25
CA GLU A 273 -19.24 -1.38 -16.61
C GLU A 273 -19.78 -2.71 -17.13
N GLN A 274 -21.10 -2.85 -17.25
CA GLN A 274 -21.73 -4.04 -17.83
C GLN A 274 -21.27 -4.28 -19.28
N LYS A 275 -21.26 -3.23 -20.11
CA LYS A 275 -20.75 -3.31 -21.49
C LYS A 275 -19.27 -3.70 -21.54
N GLN A 276 -18.46 -3.26 -20.58
CA GLN A 276 -17.05 -3.65 -20.48
C GLN A 276 -16.90 -5.13 -20.09
N ALA A 277 -17.68 -5.60 -19.12
CA ALA A 277 -17.71 -7.02 -18.74
C ALA A 277 -18.12 -7.91 -19.92
N GLU A 278 -19.15 -7.52 -20.67
CA GLU A 278 -19.56 -8.24 -21.88
C GLU A 278 -18.47 -8.30 -22.95
N LYS A 279 -17.71 -7.20 -23.14
CA LYS A 279 -16.56 -7.18 -24.08
C LYS A 279 -15.45 -8.13 -23.65
N ILE A 280 -15.11 -8.15 -22.36
CA ILE A 280 -14.12 -9.06 -21.80
C ILE A 280 -14.58 -10.50 -22.01
N LEU A 281 -15.85 -10.80 -21.67
CA LEU A 281 -16.42 -12.14 -21.84
C LEU A 281 -16.35 -12.60 -23.31
N LYS A 282 -16.74 -11.75 -24.26
CA LYS A 282 -16.60 -12.05 -25.70
C LYS A 282 -15.16 -12.31 -26.13
N THR A 283 -14.21 -11.58 -25.55
CA THR A 283 -12.78 -11.74 -25.84
C THR A 283 -12.26 -13.07 -25.29
N VAL A 284 -12.67 -13.42 -24.06
CA VAL A 284 -12.35 -14.70 -23.42
C VAL A 284 -12.97 -15.86 -24.20
N ASP A 285 -14.26 -15.79 -24.56
CA ASP A 285 -14.93 -16.82 -25.37
C ASP A 285 -14.22 -17.03 -26.71
N ALA A 286 -13.91 -15.95 -27.42
CA ALA A 286 -13.20 -16.03 -28.70
C ALA A 286 -11.78 -16.60 -28.55
N PHE A 287 -11.12 -16.37 -27.41
CA PHE A 287 -9.82 -16.95 -27.11
C PHE A 287 -9.92 -18.45 -26.79
N LEU A 288 -10.87 -18.84 -25.93
CA LEU A 288 -11.10 -20.23 -25.54
C LEU A 288 -11.56 -21.08 -26.74
N ALA A 289 -12.36 -20.53 -27.65
CA ALA A 289 -12.82 -21.21 -28.86
C ALA A 289 -11.68 -21.59 -29.84
N LYS A 290 -10.53 -20.89 -29.78
CA LYS A 290 -9.35 -21.24 -30.60
C LYS A 290 -8.66 -22.52 -30.11
N GLY A 291 -8.89 -22.91 -28.85
CA GLY A 291 -8.27 -24.08 -28.22
C GLY A 291 -6.76 -23.95 -28.05
N GLY A 292 -6.12 -25.07 -27.68
CA GLY A 292 -4.68 -25.18 -27.45
C GLY A 292 -4.26 -25.01 -25.98
N GLU A 293 -2.97 -25.23 -25.72
CA GLU A 293 -2.41 -25.25 -24.37
C GLU A 293 -2.64 -23.95 -23.59
N ALA A 294 -2.52 -22.80 -24.26
CA ALA A 294 -2.78 -21.49 -23.65
C ALA A 294 -4.27 -21.29 -23.29
N ALA A 295 -5.21 -21.85 -24.07
CA ALA A 295 -6.64 -21.78 -23.78
C ALA A 295 -7.02 -22.67 -22.59
N GLU A 296 -6.47 -23.88 -22.50
CA GLU A 296 -6.65 -24.77 -21.35
C GLU A 296 -6.06 -24.17 -20.07
N TYR A 297 -4.89 -23.53 -20.17
CA TYR A 297 -4.32 -22.77 -19.06
C TYR A 297 -5.25 -21.65 -18.59
N LEU A 298 -5.75 -20.80 -19.51
CA LEU A 298 -6.66 -19.71 -19.16
C LEU A 298 -7.94 -20.24 -18.50
N LYS A 299 -8.51 -21.33 -19.03
CA LYS A 299 -9.70 -21.98 -18.47
C LYS A 299 -9.48 -22.47 -17.04
N ALA A 300 -8.35 -23.13 -16.77
CA ALA A 300 -7.98 -23.57 -15.43
C ALA A 300 -7.82 -22.38 -14.47
N GLN A 301 -7.16 -21.30 -14.89
CA GLN A 301 -7.00 -20.09 -14.07
C GLN A 301 -8.33 -19.39 -13.78
N LEU A 302 -9.23 -19.29 -14.76
CA LEU A 302 -10.57 -18.74 -14.56
C LEU A 302 -11.37 -19.56 -13.54
N ALA A 303 -11.26 -20.89 -13.57
CA ALA A 303 -11.91 -21.77 -12.60
C ALA A 303 -11.40 -21.52 -11.16
N VAL A 304 -10.08 -21.38 -10.99
CA VAL A 304 -9.47 -21.04 -9.70
C VAL A 304 -9.98 -19.68 -9.19
N LEU A 305 -10.00 -18.65 -10.04
CA LEU A 305 -10.49 -17.32 -9.65
C LEU A 305 -11.95 -17.34 -9.19
N ILE A 306 -12.80 -18.14 -9.85
CA ILE A 306 -14.21 -18.27 -9.49
C ILE A 306 -14.38 -19.02 -8.16
N GLN A 307 -13.57 -20.06 -7.91
CA GLN A 307 -13.62 -20.80 -6.65
C GLN A 307 -13.14 -19.93 -5.47
N CYS A 308 -12.01 -19.24 -5.61
CA CYS A 308 -11.48 -18.37 -4.54
C CYS A 308 -12.47 -17.26 -4.14
N THR A 309 -13.23 -16.73 -5.10
CA THR A 309 -14.24 -15.68 -4.80
C THR A 309 -15.46 -16.23 -4.04
N GLN A 310 -15.87 -17.47 -4.29
CA GLN A 310 -17.00 -18.10 -3.58
C GLN A 310 -16.66 -18.47 -2.13
N GLU A 311 -15.42 -18.89 -1.87
CA GLU A 311 -14.94 -19.21 -0.52
C GLU A 311 -14.87 -17.94 0.35
N THR A 312 -14.40 -16.82 -0.20
CA THR A 312 -14.40 -15.53 0.50
C THR A 312 -15.79 -14.99 0.85
N GLN A 313 -16.85 -15.40 0.13
CA GLN A 313 -18.23 -15.01 0.45
C GLN A 313 -18.84 -15.86 1.56
N LYS A 314 -18.53 -17.16 1.62
CA LYS A 314 -19.04 -18.05 2.69
C LYS A 314 -18.43 -17.75 4.05
N GLU A 315 -17.17 -17.32 4.11
CA GLU A 315 -16.54 -16.92 5.38
C GLU A 315 -17.14 -15.61 5.94
N GLY A 316 -17.66 -14.73 5.07
CA GLY A 316 -18.36 -13.51 5.48
C GLY A 316 -19.75 -13.75 6.07
N ASP A 317 -20.51 -14.70 5.50
CA ASP A 317 -21.87 -15.02 5.96
C ASP A 317 -21.91 -15.86 7.25
N THR A 318 -20.79 -16.46 7.66
CA THR A 318 -20.71 -17.28 8.90
C THR A 318 -20.35 -16.44 10.14
N LEU A 319 -20.10 -15.14 9.97
CA LEU A 319 -19.75 -14.18 11.03
C LEU A 319 -20.86 -13.18 11.37
N LEU A 320 -22.09 -13.41 10.88
CA LEU A 320 -23.33 -12.73 11.28
C LEU A 320 -24.20 -13.66 12.16
#